data_AF-A0A2H9P716-F1
#
_entry.id   AF-A0A2H9P716-F1
#
_cell.length_a   1.000
_cell.length_b   1.000
_cell.length_c   1.000
_cell.angle_alpha   90.00
_cell.angle_beta   90.00
_cell.angle_gamma   90.00
#
_symmetry.space_group_name_H-M   'P 1'
#
loop_
_entity.id
_entity.type
_entity.pdbx_description
1 polymer ?
#
loop_
_entity_poly.entity_id
_entity_poly.type
_entity_poly.pdbx_seq_one_letter_code
_entity_poly.pdbx_strand_id
1 'polypeptide(L)'
;KGFLKHSERARRLWDGHKDDIALPIDFAFADDEGFRVETRDASTAPKPVFDIGGETLNLFKRYLKDAKTVFVKGPAGRYEEPPFELGTKTLFKLVSSSKAFTVVGGGDSGAALEKLGFKEKDFGHVCT
;
A
#
# COMPACT_ATOMS: atom_id res chain seq x y z
N LYS A 1 -9.22 10.78 -11.37
CA LYS A 1 -10.41 10.73 -12.27
C LYS A 1 -10.20 9.59 -13.26
N GLY A 2 -11.21 8.76 -13.55
CA GLY A 2 -11.12 7.69 -14.56
C GLY A 2 -11.21 6.25 -14.05
N PHE A 3 -11.12 6.02 -12.72
CA PHE A 3 -11.26 4.67 -12.15
C PHE A 3 -12.71 4.21 -12.00
N LEU A 4 -13.68 5.14 -12.01
CA LEU A 4 -15.11 4.80 -11.88
C LEU A 4 -15.62 3.89 -13.00
N LYS A 5 -14.99 3.88 -14.18
CA LYS A 5 -15.31 2.92 -15.26
C LYS A 5 -15.09 1.45 -14.86
N HIS A 6 -14.37 1.20 -13.77
CA HIS A 6 -14.09 -0.13 -13.22
C HIS A 6 -14.97 -0.48 -12.01
N SER A 7 -15.91 0.37 -11.60
CA SER A 7 -16.73 0.16 -10.40
C SER A 7 -17.50 -1.16 -10.43
N GLU A 8 -18.12 -1.48 -11.58
CA GLU A 8 -18.85 -2.75 -11.78
C GLU A 8 -17.94 -3.97 -11.60
N ARG A 9 -16.73 -3.92 -12.17
CA ARG A 9 -15.74 -4.99 -12.02
C ARG A 9 -15.27 -5.12 -10.57
N ALA A 10 -15.02 -3.99 -9.91
CA ALA A 10 -14.59 -3.98 -8.51
C ALA A 10 -15.67 -4.55 -7.59
N ARG A 11 -16.94 -4.18 -7.80
CA ARG A 11 -18.09 -4.74 -7.07
C ARG A 11 -18.20 -6.25 -7.26
N ARG A 12 -18.11 -6.74 -8.49
CA ARG A 12 -18.15 -8.18 -8.77
C ARG A 12 -17.04 -8.96 -8.05
N LEU A 13 -15.82 -8.42 -8.02
CA LEU A 13 -14.69 -9.04 -7.32
C LEU A 13 -14.92 -9.02 -5.80
N TRP A 14 -15.41 -7.91 -5.27
CA TRP A 14 -15.74 -7.79 -3.86
C TRP A 14 -16.80 -8.79 -3.43
N ASP A 15 -17.92 -8.85 -4.15
CA ASP A 15 -19.05 -9.72 -3.81
C ASP A 15 -18.67 -11.21 -3.87
N GLY A 16 -17.76 -11.60 -4.77
CA GLY A 16 -17.30 -12.98 -4.93
C GLY A 16 -16.14 -13.40 -4.02
N HIS A 17 -15.37 -12.45 -3.47
CA HIS A 17 -14.08 -12.73 -2.81
C HIS A 17 -13.82 -11.86 -1.56
N LYS A 18 -14.88 -11.39 -0.88
CA LYS A 18 -14.74 -10.51 0.30
C LYS A 18 -13.82 -11.07 1.40
N ASP A 19 -13.76 -12.39 1.54
CA ASP A 19 -12.96 -13.06 2.57
C ASP A 19 -11.46 -13.16 2.16
N ASP A 20 -11.17 -13.01 0.86
CA ASP A 20 -9.81 -13.03 0.29
C ASP A 20 -9.25 -11.60 0.07
N ILE A 21 -10.11 -10.58 0.05
CA ILE A 21 -9.74 -9.19 -0.26
C ILE A 21 -9.73 -8.33 1.00
N ALA A 22 -8.54 -8.00 1.48
CA ALA A 22 -8.37 -6.98 2.50
C ALA A 22 -8.25 -5.57 1.88
N LEU A 23 -9.12 -4.66 2.29
CA LEU A 23 -9.04 -3.23 1.93
C LEU A 23 -8.40 -2.42 3.07
N PRO A 24 -7.84 -1.23 2.78
CA PRO A 24 -7.44 -0.29 3.83
C PRO A 24 -8.63 0.08 4.73
N ILE A 25 -8.36 0.18 6.03
CA ILE A 25 -9.33 0.54 7.08
C ILE A 25 -9.12 1.96 7.61
N ASP A 26 -8.04 2.60 7.18
CA ASP A 26 -7.69 3.98 7.46
C ASP A 26 -6.76 4.52 6.36
N PHE A 27 -6.74 5.84 6.25
CA PHE A 27 -6.13 6.59 5.15
C PHE A 27 -5.45 7.84 5.67
N ALA A 28 -4.56 8.43 4.88
CA ALA A 28 -3.89 9.68 5.19
C ALA A 28 -4.13 10.73 4.10
N PHE A 29 -4.33 11.98 4.51
CA PHE A 29 -4.46 13.16 3.65
C PHE A 29 -3.62 14.33 4.21
N ALA A 30 -3.49 15.41 3.46
CA ALA A 30 -2.86 16.65 3.95
C ALA A 30 -3.92 17.58 4.55
N ASP A 31 -3.69 18.11 5.76
CA ASP A 31 -4.47 19.24 6.26
C ASP A 31 -4.15 20.54 5.49
N ASP A 32 -4.67 21.67 5.97
CA ASP A 32 -4.45 22.99 5.36
C ASP A 32 -3.04 23.52 5.51
N GLU A 33 -2.28 23.00 6.47
CA GLU A 33 -0.87 23.34 6.70
C GLU A 33 0.08 22.37 5.97
N GLY A 34 -0.47 21.33 5.33
CA GLY A 34 0.29 20.31 4.61
C GLY A 34 0.78 19.17 5.50
N PHE A 35 0.35 19.10 6.77
CA PHE A 35 0.66 17.99 7.64
C PHE A 35 -0.18 16.76 7.29
N ARG A 36 0.44 15.60 7.43
CA ARG A 36 -0.22 14.30 7.24
C ARG A 36 -1.17 14.04 8.40
N VAL A 37 -2.45 13.88 8.11
CA VAL A 37 -3.50 13.50 9.07
C VAL A 37 -4.12 12.18 8.66
N GLU A 38 -4.31 11.28 9.62
CA GLU A 38 -4.98 9.99 9.40
C GLU A 38 -6.49 10.06 9.69
N THR A 39 -7.29 9.34 8.92
CA THR A 39 -8.73 9.17 9.09
C THR A 39 -9.15 7.73 8.81
N ARG A 40 -10.11 7.20 9.57
CA ARG A 40 -10.74 5.90 9.27
C ARG A 40 -11.77 5.97 8.15
N ASP A 41 -12.23 7.17 7.81
CA ASP A 41 -13.24 7.38 6.79
C ASP A 41 -12.70 8.35 5.73
N ALA A 42 -12.36 7.80 4.56
CA ALA A 42 -11.89 8.59 3.44
C ALA A 42 -12.99 9.54 2.89
N SER A 43 -14.27 9.27 3.14
CA SER A 43 -15.38 10.10 2.66
C SER A 43 -15.55 11.39 3.47
N THR A 44 -15.02 11.43 4.69
CA THR A 44 -15.04 12.62 5.56
C THR A 44 -13.75 13.44 5.46
N ALA A 45 -12.75 12.96 4.70
CA ALA A 45 -11.51 13.69 4.49
C ALA A 45 -11.79 15.00 3.74
N PRO A 46 -11.33 16.17 4.24
CA PRO A 46 -11.53 17.46 3.58
C PRO A 46 -10.75 17.59 2.27
N LYS A 47 -9.75 16.72 2.07
CA LYS A 47 -8.90 16.64 0.87
C LYS A 47 -8.78 15.19 0.41
N PRO A 48 -8.37 14.94 -0.85
CA PRO A 48 -8.11 13.58 -1.30
C PRO A 48 -7.13 12.85 -0.39
N VAL A 49 -7.39 11.56 -0.16
CA VAL A 49 -6.44 10.68 0.52
C VAL A 49 -5.29 10.34 -0.43
N PHE A 50 -4.07 10.35 0.10
CA PHE A 50 -2.84 10.17 -0.66
C PHE A 50 -2.02 8.96 -0.20
N ASP A 51 -2.36 8.37 0.95
CA ASP A 51 -1.67 7.22 1.52
C ASP A 51 -2.63 6.38 2.39
N ILE A 52 -2.19 5.18 2.77
CA ILE A 52 -2.86 4.36 3.79
C ILE A 52 -2.44 4.80 5.20
N GLY A 53 -3.26 4.49 6.21
CA GLY A 53 -2.96 4.80 7.60
C GLY A 53 -2.25 3.66 8.36
N GLY A 54 -1.90 3.94 9.61
CA GLY A 54 -1.18 3.03 10.50
C GLY A 54 -1.98 1.76 10.87
N GLU A 55 -3.31 1.83 10.95
CA GLU A 55 -4.14 0.67 11.28
C GLU A 55 -4.14 -0.34 10.14
N THR A 56 -4.19 0.13 8.88
CA THR A 56 -4.04 -0.70 7.68
C THR A 56 -2.66 -1.37 7.64
N LEU A 57 -1.59 -0.65 7.96
CA LEU A 57 -0.24 -1.23 8.03
C LEU A 57 -0.15 -2.32 9.11
N ASN A 58 -0.79 -2.10 10.26
CA ASN A 58 -0.86 -3.10 11.34
C ASN A 58 -1.66 -4.33 10.92
N LEU A 59 -2.74 -4.15 10.17
CA LEU A 59 -3.52 -5.24 9.59
C LEU A 59 -2.67 -6.06 8.60
N PHE A 60 -2.00 -5.40 7.66
CA PHE A 60 -1.15 -6.07 6.67
C PHE A 60 0.03 -6.80 7.31
N LYS A 61 0.63 -6.23 8.38
CA LYS A 61 1.65 -6.92 9.17
C LYS A 61 1.16 -8.27 9.72
N ARG A 62 -0.11 -8.36 10.13
CA ARG A 62 -0.69 -9.63 10.62
C ARG A 62 -0.80 -10.65 9.50
N TYR A 63 -1.28 -10.24 8.32
CA TYR A 63 -1.35 -11.15 7.16
C TYR A 63 0.04 -11.62 6.70
N LEU A 64 1.02 -10.73 6.69
CA LEU A 64 2.40 -11.05 6.30
C LEU A 64 3.10 -12.02 7.26
N LYS A 65 2.66 -12.12 8.52
CA LYS A 65 3.29 -12.96 9.54
C LYS A 65 3.26 -14.45 9.16
N ASP A 66 2.13 -14.92 8.63
CA ASP A 66 1.90 -16.34 8.34
C ASP A 66 2.07 -16.67 6.85
N ALA A 67 2.26 -15.65 6.01
CA ALA A 67 2.48 -15.79 4.58
C ALA A 67 3.74 -16.62 4.28
N LYS A 68 3.65 -17.49 3.28
CA LYS A 68 4.80 -18.25 2.74
C LYS A 68 5.38 -17.62 1.49
N THR A 69 4.54 -16.90 0.75
CA THR A 69 4.92 -16.17 -0.45
C THR A 69 4.15 -14.86 -0.51
N VAL A 70 4.81 -13.78 -0.92
CA VAL A 70 4.22 -12.45 -1.02
C VAL A 70 4.58 -11.85 -2.37
N PHE A 71 3.57 -11.42 -3.12
CA PHE A 71 3.74 -10.65 -4.35
C PHE A 71 3.34 -9.20 -4.10
N VAL A 72 4.23 -8.28 -4.41
CA VAL A 72 4.00 -6.83 -4.27
C VAL A 72 3.93 -6.22 -5.66
N LYS A 73 2.86 -5.47 -5.91
CA LYS A 73 2.67 -4.71 -7.14
C LYS A 73 2.02 -3.37 -6.84
N GLY A 74 2.83 -2.33 -6.89
CA GLY A 74 2.47 -0.93 -6.68
C GLY A 74 2.81 -0.41 -5.28
N PRO A 75 3.02 0.90 -5.13
CA PRO A 75 3.12 1.58 -3.84
C PRO A 75 1.75 1.64 -3.14
N ALA A 76 1.74 1.95 -1.84
CA ALA A 76 0.51 2.07 -1.05
C ALA A 76 -0.12 3.48 -1.13
N GLY A 77 0.67 4.48 -1.53
CA GLY A 77 0.31 5.88 -1.60
C GLY A 77 1.25 6.65 -2.52
N ARG A 78 1.17 7.98 -2.49
CA ARG A 78 2.05 8.90 -3.21
C ARG A 78 3.44 8.95 -2.58
N TYR A 79 4.20 7.89 -2.78
CA TYR A 79 5.53 7.72 -2.19
C TYR A 79 6.53 8.80 -2.60
N GLU A 80 6.21 9.56 -3.64
CA GLU A 80 7.05 10.63 -4.14
C GLU A 80 6.98 11.89 -3.29
N GLU A 81 5.91 12.06 -2.51
CA GLU A 81 5.64 13.19 -1.63
C GLU A 81 6.03 12.82 -0.19
N PRO A 82 6.98 13.52 0.47
CA PRO A 82 7.50 13.11 1.77
C PRO A 82 6.46 12.87 2.88
N PRO A 83 5.34 13.63 2.98
CA PRO A 83 4.28 13.31 3.94
C PRO A 83 3.55 11.99 3.64
N PHE A 84 3.62 11.45 2.43
CA PHE A 84 2.83 10.31 1.96
C PHE A 84 3.70 9.10 1.53
N GLU A 85 4.99 9.14 1.86
CA GLU A 85 5.88 7.98 1.68
C GLU A 85 5.72 6.91 2.76
N LEU A 86 5.10 7.26 3.90
CA LEU A 86 5.08 6.44 5.11
C LEU A 86 4.45 5.06 4.88
N GLY A 87 3.27 5.01 4.24
CA GLY A 87 2.56 3.77 3.97
C GLY A 87 3.38 2.84 3.09
N THR A 88 3.86 3.34 1.95
CA THR A 88 4.68 2.56 1.02
C THR A 88 5.97 2.07 1.67
N LYS A 89 6.70 2.96 2.36
CA LYS A 89 7.97 2.63 3.02
C LYS A 89 7.78 1.60 4.13
N THR A 90 6.71 1.73 4.91
CA THR A 90 6.42 0.78 5.98
C THR A 90 6.00 -0.56 5.42
N LEU A 91 5.15 -0.58 4.38
CA LEU A 91 4.75 -1.81 3.70
C LEU A 91 5.96 -2.56 3.13
N PHE A 92 6.86 -1.87 2.41
CA PHE A 92 8.08 -2.48 1.87
C PHE A 92 9.00 -3.00 2.97
N LYS A 93 9.13 -2.27 4.08
CA LYS A 93 9.88 -2.73 5.26
C LYS A 93 9.26 -4.00 5.87
N LEU A 94 7.93 -4.09 5.93
CA LEU A 94 7.25 -5.28 6.43
C LEU A 94 7.46 -6.49 5.51
N VAL A 95 7.41 -6.26 4.20
CA VAL A 95 7.64 -7.29 3.19
C VAL A 95 9.10 -7.78 3.25
N SER A 96 10.08 -6.88 3.23
CA SER A 96 11.50 -7.25 3.29
C SER A 96 11.90 -7.93 4.60
N SER A 97 11.18 -7.64 5.68
CA SER A 97 11.38 -8.30 6.98
C SER A 97 10.57 -9.60 7.14
N SER A 98 9.76 -9.99 6.15
CA SER A 98 8.95 -11.21 6.21
C SER A 98 9.82 -12.45 6.03
N LYS A 99 9.37 -13.58 6.61
CA LYS A 99 9.97 -14.90 6.38
C LYS A 99 9.48 -15.55 5.07
N ALA A 100 8.51 -14.93 4.41
CA ALA A 100 7.99 -15.38 3.13
C ALA A 100 9.03 -15.22 2.01
N PHE A 101 8.91 -16.03 0.96
CA PHE A 101 9.53 -15.69 -0.32
C PHE A 101 8.81 -14.47 -0.91
N THR A 102 9.54 -13.39 -1.20
CA THR A 102 8.94 -12.12 -1.66
C THR A 102 9.29 -11.84 -3.11
N VAL A 103 8.31 -11.36 -3.87
CA VAL A 103 8.47 -10.92 -5.26
C VAL A 103 7.93 -9.50 -5.38
N VAL A 104 8.77 -8.57 -5.81
CA VAL A 104 8.36 -7.19 -6.11
C VAL A 104 8.33 -7.01 -7.62
N GLY A 105 7.18 -6.64 -8.16
CA GLY A 105 6.97 -6.51 -9.61
C GLY A 105 6.30 -5.21 -10.02
N GLY A 106 6.72 -4.70 -11.18
CA GLY A 106 6.19 -3.47 -11.79
C GLY A 106 7.16 -2.29 -11.67
N GLY A 107 7.29 -1.50 -12.74
CA GLY A 107 8.24 -0.39 -12.81
C GLY A 107 8.06 0.65 -11.70
N ASP A 108 6.81 0.93 -11.32
CA ASP A 108 6.49 1.86 -10.24
C ASP A 108 6.94 1.34 -8.86
N SER A 109 6.87 0.03 -8.65
CA SER A 109 7.40 -0.59 -7.42
C SER A 109 8.92 -0.54 -7.37
N GLY A 110 9.59 -0.80 -8.49
CA GLY A 110 11.05 -0.65 -8.61
C GLY A 110 11.51 0.78 -8.32
N ALA A 111 10.84 1.78 -8.93
CA ALA A 111 11.12 3.19 -8.68
C ALA A 111 10.88 3.59 -7.21
N ALA A 112 9.85 3.05 -6.57
CA ALA A 112 9.59 3.24 -5.15
C ALA A 112 10.66 2.61 -4.26
N LEU A 113 11.18 1.42 -4.60
CA LEU A 113 12.28 0.80 -3.85
C LEU A 113 13.53 1.69 -3.86
N GLU A 114 13.93 2.16 -5.05
CA GLU A 114 15.09 3.03 -5.21
C GLU A 114 14.94 4.33 -4.42
N LYS A 115 13.81 5.04 -4.61
CA LYS A 115 13.54 6.31 -3.93
C LYS A 115 13.52 6.18 -2.41
N LEU A 116 13.01 5.08 -1.88
CA LEU A 116 12.87 4.84 -0.45
C LEU A 116 14.10 4.17 0.17
N GLY A 117 15.16 3.92 -0.61
CA GLY A 117 16.44 3.42 -0.14
C GLY A 117 16.49 1.92 0.15
N PHE A 118 15.58 1.13 -0.44
CA PHE A 118 15.62 -0.32 -0.38
C PHE A 118 16.55 -0.89 -1.45
N LYS A 119 17.18 -2.02 -1.15
CA LYS A 119 18.04 -2.74 -2.10
C LYS A 119 17.30 -3.97 -2.61
N GLU A 120 17.55 -4.36 -3.85
CA GLU A 120 16.91 -5.56 -4.43
C GLU A 120 17.15 -6.82 -3.59
N LYS A 121 18.35 -6.94 -3.01
CA LYS A 121 18.73 -8.04 -2.11
C LYS A 121 17.93 -8.12 -0.81
N ASP A 122 17.16 -7.09 -0.48
CA ASP A 122 16.26 -7.09 0.68
C ASP A 122 14.96 -7.88 0.38
N PHE A 123 14.77 -8.35 -0.86
CA PHE A 123 13.63 -9.12 -1.32
C PHE A 123 14.08 -10.44 -1.98
N GLY A 124 13.17 -11.40 -2.10
CA GLY A 124 13.45 -12.69 -2.73
C GLY A 124 13.68 -12.59 -4.24
N HIS A 125 12.91 -11.73 -4.91
CA HIS A 125 13.07 -11.40 -6.32
C HIS A 125 12.50 -10.00 -6.61
N VAL A 126 13.23 -9.20 -7.39
CA VAL A 126 12.73 -7.94 -7.96
C VAL A 126 12.69 -8.12 -9.47
N CYS A 127 11.52 -7.93 -10.08
CA CYS A 127 11.38 -8.05 -11.53
C CYS A 127 12.03 -6.86 -12.22
N THR A 128 13.02 -7.13 -13.07
CA THR A 128 13.67 -6.17 -13.99
C THR A 128 12.95 -6.09 -15.32
#